data_AF-A0A9E3BHD3-F1
#
_entry.id   AF-A0A9E3BHD3-F1
#
_cell.length_a   1.000
_cell.length_b   1.000
_cell.length_c   1.000
_cell.angle_alpha   90.00
_cell.angle_beta   90.00
_cell.angle_gamma   90.00
#
_symmetry.space_group_name_H-M   'P 1'
#
loop_
_entity.id
_entity.type
_entity.pdbx_description
1 polymer ?
#
loop_
_entity_poly.entity_id
_entity_poly.type
_entity_poly.pdbx_seq_one_letter_code
_entity_poly.pdbx_strand_id
1 'polypeptide(L)'
;MLDVNRRKFLITSAGVGAAGLLSGAVACSWPDLMHEAKEHPLAEGSGVLVILTLYGGNDGINTLIPYADNAYHDARPELAYAAGDVLDLDGQLGLNPALKGLAQQWKNRKLAIVR
;
A
#
# COMPACT_ATOMS: atom_id res chain seq x y z
N MET A 1 16.56 -15.65 -21.83
CA MET A 1 15.48 -14.77 -21.34
C MET A 1 15.17 -15.20 -19.91
N LEU A 2 15.22 -14.29 -18.93
CA LEU A 2 14.92 -14.64 -17.54
C LEU A 2 13.40 -14.60 -17.35
N ASP A 3 12.79 -15.74 -17.01
CA ASP A 3 11.39 -15.80 -16.61
C ASP A 3 11.17 -15.02 -15.31
N VAL A 4 10.64 -13.80 -15.44
CA VAL A 4 10.22 -12.94 -14.34
C VAL A 4 8.82 -13.38 -13.88
N ASN A 5 8.69 -13.80 -12.63
CA ASN A 5 7.38 -14.07 -12.01
C ASN A 5 7.22 -13.25 -10.72
N ARG A 6 5.98 -13.09 -10.24
CA ARG A 6 5.64 -12.24 -9.10
C ARG A 6 6.49 -12.50 -7.84
N ARG A 7 6.76 -13.78 -7.54
CA ARG A 7 7.58 -14.19 -6.40
C ARG A 7 9.04 -13.78 -6.60
N LYS A 8 9.59 -14.02 -7.79
CA LYS A 8 10.94 -13.59 -8.15
C LYS A 8 11.06 -12.08 -8.15
N PHE A 9 10.10 -11.33 -8.68
CA PHE A 9 10.09 -9.86 -8.63
C PHE A 9 10.21 -9.34 -7.19
N LEU A 10 9.37 -9.85 -6.28
CA LEU A 10 9.36 -9.40 -4.88
C LEU A 10 10.61 -9.85 -4.08
N ILE A 11 11.14 -11.05 -4.35
CA ILE A 11 12.37 -11.54 -3.70
C ILE A 11 13.60 -10.81 -4.25
N THR A 12 13.65 -10.61 -5.57
CA THR A 12 14.74 -9.91 -6.24
C THR A 12 14.75 -8.44 -5.83
N SER A 13 13.61 -7.75 -5.73
CA SER A 13 13.56 -6.36 -5.25
C SER A 13 13.99 -6.22 -3.79
N ALA A 14 13.73 -7.21 -2.94
CA ALA A 14 14.17 -7.23 -1.55
C ALA A 14 15.66 -7.58 -1.38
N GLY A 15 16.20 -8.53 -2.16
CA GLY A 15 17.59 -9.00 -2.04
C GLY A 15 18.62 -8.22 -2.87
N VAL A 16 18.20 -7.59 -3.97
CA VAL A 16 19.08 -6.89 -4.91
C VAL A 16 19.12 -5.37 -4.69
N GLY A 17 18.31 -4.84 -3.79
CA GLY A 17 18.27 -3.42 -3.46
C GLY A 17 19.63 -2.81 -3.06
N ALA A 18 20.53 -3.56 -2.41
CA ALA A 18 21.82 -3.03 -1.98
C ALA A 18 22.95 -3.09 -3.04
N ALA A 19 22.98 -4.12 -3.89
CA ALA A 19 24.07 -4.35 -4.84
C ALA A 19 23.69 -4.05 -6.30
N GLY A 20 22.41 -4.19 -6.67
CA GLY A 20 21.93 -3.95 -8.03
C GLY A 20 21.72 -2.48 -8.37
N LEU A 21 21.41 -1.63 -7.37
CA LEU A 21 21.27 -0.19 -7.56
C LEU A 21 22.57 0.48 -8.06
N LEU A 22 23.74 -0.12 -7.77
CA LEU A 22 25.04 0.41 -8.19
C LEU A 22 25.44 0.02 -9.63
N SER A 23 24.81 -1.00 -10.24
CA SER A 23 25.23 -1.54 -11.55
C SER A 23 24.24 -1.33 -12.69
N GLY A 24 23.02 -0.84 -12.42
CA GLY A 24 21.99 -0.59 -13.44
C GLY A 24 21.41 -1.85 -14.11
N ALA A 25 22.02 -3.02 -13.94
CA ALA A 25 21.66 -4.29 -14.58
C ALA A 25 20.33 -4.92 -14.10
N VAL A 26 19.63 -4.26 -13.17
CA VAL A 26 18.42 -4.78 -12.50
C VAL A 26 17.26 -3.78 -12.57
N ALA A 27 17.45 -2.65 -13.25
CA ALA A 27 16.39 -1.67 -13.43
C ALA A 27 15.47 -2.16 -14.57
N CYS A 28 14.30 -2.70 -14.23
CA CYS A 28 13.23 -2.79 -15.21
C CYS A 28 12.70 -1.37 -15.45
N SER A 29 12.72 -0.90 -16.68
CA SER A 29 12.06 0.36 -17.02
C SER A 29 10.57 0.14 -17.22
N TRP A 30 9.77 1.21 -17.12
CA TRP A 30 8.35 1.16 -17.47
C TRP A 30 8.10 0.65 -18.89
N PRO A 31 8.86 1.10 -19.93
CA PRO A 31 8.79 0.51 -21.27
C PRO A 31 9.03 -0.99 -21.33
N ASP A 32 10.03 -1.51 -20.63
CA ASP A 32 10.35 -2.95 -20.64
C ASP A 32 9.20 -3.77 -20.05
N LEU A 33 8.64 -3.31 -18.92
CA LEU A 33 7.47 -3.94 -18.30
C LEU A 33 6.24 -3.94 -19.22
N MET A 34 6.01 -2.84 -19.95
CA MET A 34 4.90 -2.72 -20.89
C MET A 34 5.09 -3.58 -22.14
N HIS A 35 6.33 -3.75 -22.60
CA HIS A 35 6.64 -4.64 -23.72
C HIS A 35 6.40 -6.10 -23.33
N GLU A 36 6.95 -6.54 -22.20
CA GLU A 36 6.76 -7.89 -21.67
C GLU A 36 5.27 -8.21 -21.43
N ALA A 37 4.49 -7.28 -20.88
CA ALA A 37 3.06 -7.47 -20.67
C ALA A 37 2.26 -7.68 -21.98
N LYS A 38 2.75 -7.16 -23.12
CA LYS A 38 2.13 -7.33 -24.43
C LYS A 38 2.54 -8.65 -25.08
N GLU A 39 3.83 -8.98 -25.06
CA GLU A 39 4.35 -10.19 -25.69
C GLU A 39 3.98 -11.46 -24.91
N HIS A 40 3.87 -11.35 -23.59
CA HIS A 40 3.58 -12.45 -22.68
C HIS A 40 2.40 -12.11 -21.76
N PRO A 41 1.16 -12.06 -22.28
CA PRO A 41 -0.01 -11.77 -21.48
C PRO A 41 -0.24 -12.86 -20.43
N LEU A 42 -0.83 -12.47 -19.30
CA LEU A 42 -1.24 -13.43 -18.27
C LEU A 42 -2.29 -14.41 -18.83
N ALA A 43 -2.19 -15.67 -18.44
CA ALA A 43 -3.18 -16.68 -18.79
C ALA A 43 -4.57 -16.30 -18.23
N GLU A 44 -5.62 -16.71 -18.92
CA GLU A 44 -7.00 -16.47 -18.49
C GLU A 44 -7.23 -17.04 -17.07
N GLY A 45 -7.89 -16.26 -16.21
CA GLY A 45 -8.10 -16.61 -14.80
C GLY A 45 -6.91 -16.36 -13.87
N SER A 46 -5.79 -15.82 -14.37
CA SER A 46 -4.67 -15.39 -13.52
C SER A 46 -5.08 -14.27 -12.57
N GLY A 47 -4.63 -14.35 -11.31
CA GLY A 47 -4.85 -13.29 -10.34
C GLY A 47 -4.02 -12.04 -10.67
N VAL A 48 -4.69 -10.88 -10.71
CA VAL A 48 -4.05 -9.58 -10.96
C VAL A 48 -3.82 -8.85 -9.65
N LEU A 49 -2.59 -8.36 -9.43
CA LEU A 49 -2.30 -7.42 -8.36
C LEU A 49 -2.42 -6.00 -8.92
N VAL A 50 -3.34 -5.22 -8.38
CA VAL A 50 -3.46 -3.79 -8.69
C VAL A 50 -2.82 -3.00 -7.55
N ILE A 51 -1.82 -2.19 -7.88
CA ILE A 51 -1.18 -1.27 -6.94
C ILE A 51 -1.66 0.14 -7.28
N LEU A 52 -2.34 0.78 -6.33
CA LEU A 52 -2.76 2.17 -6.45
C LEU A 52 -1.86 3.02 -5.56
N THR A 53 -0.98 3.81 -6.16
CA THR A 53 -0.15 4.76 -5.44
C THR A 53 -0.81 6.13 -5.46
N LEU A 54 -1.23 6.61 -4.29
CA LEU A 54 -1.84 7.94 -4.13
C LEU A 54 -0.74 8.97 -3.85
N TYR A 55 -0.20 9.58 -4.91
CA TYR A 55 0.80 10.64 -4.77
C TYR A 55 0.14 11.95 -4.30
N GLY A 56 0.78 12.60 -3.31
CA GLY A 56 0.38 13.92 -2.81
C GLY A 56 -0.85 13.88 -1.90
N GLY A 57 -2.05 13.87 -2.48
CA GLY A 57 -3.31 14.25 -1.82
C GLY A 57 -3.83 13.31 -0.72
N ASN A 58 -3.20 12.16 -0.51
CA ASN A 58 -3.56 11.27 0.59
C ASN A 58 -2.81 11.63 1.87
N ASP A 59 -3.51 12.16 2.85
CA ASP A 59 -3.01 12.27 4.21
C ASP A 59 -3.11 10.90 4.90
N GLY A 60 -1.96 10.23 5.07
CA GLY A 60 -1.89 8.91 5.68
C GLY A 60 -2.38 8.89 7.13
N ILE A 61 -2.13 9.96 7.89
CA ILE A 61 -2.56 10.09 9.29
C ILE A 61 -4.07 10.37 9.37
N ASN A 62 -4.66 10.96 8.33
CA ASN A 62 -6.11 11.09 8.23
C ASN A 62 -6.78 9.85 7.62
N THR A 63 -6.02 8.94 7.00
CA THR A 63 -6.52 7.65 6.49
C THR A 63 -6.55 6.60 7.60
N LEU A 64 -5.44 6.48 8.33
CA LEU A 64 -5.25 5.61 9.47
C LEU A 64 -4.86 6.47 10.68
N ILE A 65 -5.84 6.73 11.52
CA ILE A 65 -5.84 7.75 12.55
C ILE A 65 -5.39 7.15 13.89
N PRO A 66 -4.27 7.60 14.48
CA PRO A 66 -3.86 7.23 15.84
C PRO A 66 -4.59 8.07 16.89
N TYR A 67 -5.91 7.92 16.95
CA TYR A 67 -6.78 8.79 17.75
C TYR A 67 -6.55 8.67 19.27
N ALA A 68 -5.91 7.60 19.74
CA ALA A 68 -5.57 7.41 21.15
C ALA A 68 -4.23 8.08 21.55
N ASP A 69 -3.47 8.62 20.59
CA ASP A 69 -2.17 9.23 20.84
C ASP A 69 -2.31 10.75 21.06
N ASN A 70 -1.90 11.22 22.25
CA ASN A 70 -1.94 12.65 22.56
C ASN A 70 -1.04 13.48 21.62
N ALA A 71 0.09 12.93 21.16
CA ALA A 71 0.97 13.64 20.24
C ALA A 71 0.29 13.93 18.89
N TYR A 72 -0.64 13.06 18.46
CA TYR A 72 -1.45 13.31 17.27
C TYR A 72 -2.40 14.50 17.47
N HIS A 73 -3.04 14.59 18.63
CA HIS A 73 -3.93 15.71 18.98
C HIS A 73 -3.17 17.02 19.10
N ASP A 74 -2.04 17.01 19.82
CA ASP A 74 -1.18 18.19 20.03
C ASP A 74 -0.62 18.73 18.70
N ALA A 75 -0.22 17.82 17.80
CA ALA A 75 0.31 18.20 16.49
C ALA A 75 -0.77 18.64 15.50
N ARG A 76 -2.04 18.32 15.74
CA ARG A 76 -3.14 18.53 14.78
C ARG A 76 -4.42 19.11 15.42
N PRO A 77 -4.34 20.22 16.16
CA PRO A 77 -5.45 20.73 16.97
C PRO A 77 -6.74 21.04 16.18
N GLU A 78 -6.64 21.39 14.89
CA GLU A 78 -7.80 21.68 14.03
C GLU A 78 -8.28 20.48 13.20
N LEU A 79 -7.47 19.42 13.11
CA LEU A 79 -7.72 18.29 12.20
C LEU A 79 -7.85 16.95 12.92
N ALA A 80 -7.56 16.90 14.23
CA ALA A 80 -7.57 15.67 15.00
C ALA A 80 -8.99 15.16 15.18
N TYR A 81 -9.17 13.84 15.00
CA TYR A 81 -10.43 13.17 15.28
C TYR A 81 -10.47 12.67 16.72
N ALA A 82 -11.59 12.86 17.42
CA ALA A 82 -11.80 12.26 18.72
C ALA A 82 -12.13 10.76 18.57
N ALA A 83 -12.00 10.02 19.67
CA ALA A 83 -12.26 8.57 19.70
C ALA A 83 -13.66 8.18 19.23
N GLY A 84 -14.66 9.03 19.43
CA GLY A 84 -16.05 8.79 18.99
C GLY A 84 -16.29 9.04 17.50
N ASP A 85 -15.36 9.72 16.81
CA ASP A 85 -15.55 10.16 15.42
C ASP A 85 -14.91 9.21 14.40
N VAL A 86 -14.02 8.33 14.86
CA VAL A 86 -13.31 7.38 13.99
C VAL A 86 -14.07 6.07 13.82
N LEU A 87 -13.73 5.35 12.75
CA LEU A 87 -14.10 3.94 12.59
C LEU A 87 -13.04 3.09 13.30
N ASP A 88 -13.29 2.79 14.57
CA ASP A 88 -12.36 2.03 15.42
C ASP A 88 -11.96 0.67 14.81
N LEU A 89 -10.66 0.39 14.88
CA LEU A 89 -10.06 -0.88 14.43
C LEU A 89 -9.61 -1.77 15.59
N ASP A 90 -9.03 -1.18 16.63
CA ASP A 90 -8.36 -1.91 17.73
C ASP A 90 -8.25 -1.15 19.06
N GLY A 91 -8.95 -0.04 19.23
CA GLY A 91 -8.87 0.79 20.43
C GLY A 91 -7.72 1.79 20.44
N GLN A 92 -6.84 1.79 19.43
CA GLN A 92 -5.70 2.71 19.29
C GLN A 92 -5.68 3.41 17.93
N LEU A 93 -6.04 2.67 16.88
CA LEU A 93 -6.11 3.12 15.49
C LEU A 93 -7.57 3.09 15.00
N GLY A 94 -7.91 4.07 14.18
CA GLY A 94 -9.20 4.17 13.50
C GLY A 94 -9.04 4.52 12.03
N LEU A 95 -10.03 4.19 11.19
CA LEU A 95 -10.11 4.77 9.86
C LEU A 95 -10.94 6.05 9.88
N ASN A 96 -10.70 6.92 8.90
CA ASN A 96 -11.55 8.09 8.68
C ASN A 96 -13.04 7.70 8.58
N PRO A 97 -13.99 8.46 9.16
CA PRO A 97 -15.43 8.18 9.07
C PRO A 97 -15.99 8.10 7.64
N ALA A 98 -15.32 8.69 6.63
CA ALA A 98 -15.69 8.53 5.23
C ALA A 98 -15.35 7.14 4.65
N LEU A 99 -14.40 6.41 5.24
CA LEU A 99 -13.87 5.14 4.73
C LEU A 99 -14.68 3.90 5.19
N LYS A 100 -16.01 4.03 5.29
CA LYS A 100 -16.91 2.97 5.77
C LYS A 100 -16.77 1.65 5.00
N GLY A 101 -16.55 1.73 3.69
CA GLY A 101 -16.31 0.56 2.84
C GLY A 101 -15.05 -0.21 3.24
N LEU A 102 -13.94 0.49 3.51
CA LEU A 102 -12.69 -0.13 3.96
C LEU A 102 -12.82 -0.68 5.39
N ALA A 103 -13.49 0.04 6.29
CA ALA A 103 -13.79 -0.47 7.63
C ALA A 103 -14.62 -1.77 7.58
N GLN A 104 -15.55 -1.90 6.63
CA GLN A 104 -16.27 -3.17 6.43
C GLN A 104 -15.33 -4.28 5.93
N GLN A 105 -14.40 -3.98 5.02
CA GLN A 105 -13.42 -4.99 4.59
C GLN A 105 -12.47 -5.42 5.72
N TRP A 106 -12.11 -4.50 6.62
CA TRP A 106 -11.38 -4.82 7.84
C TRP A 106 -12.15 -5.82 8.71
N LYS A 107 -13.42 -5.52 9.02
CA LYS A 107 -14.30 -6.41 9.79
C LYS A 107 -14.44 -7.79 9.13
N ASN A 108 -14.48 -7.83 7.80
CA ASN A 108 -14.57 -9.07 7.03
C ASN A 108 -13.22 -9.83 6.92
N ARG A 109 -12.12 -9.32 7.51
CA ARG A 109 -10.76 -9.84 7.37
C ARG A 109 -10.27 -9.93 5.92
N LYS A 110 -10.70 -8.97 5.09
CA LYS A 110 -10.32 -8.82 3.67
C LYS A 110 -9.44 -7.59 3.42
N LEU A 111 -9.21 -6.77 4.43
CA LEU A 111 -8.28 -5.65 4.41
C LEU A 111 -7.16 -5.93 5.41
N ALA A 112 -5.93 -5.59 5.02
CA ALA A 112 -4.78 -5.56 5.90
C ALA A 112 -4.14 -4.17 5.83
N ILE A 113 -3.65 -3.70 6.98
CA ILE A 113 -2.85 -2.49 7.10
C ILE A 113 -1.40 -2.93 7.25
N VAL A 114 -0.53 -2.43 6.39
CA VAL A 114 0.90 -2.73 6.39
C VAL A 114 1.63 -1.39 6.58
N ARG A 115 2.45 -1.30 7.62
CA ARG A 115 3.19 -0.09 8.03
C ARG A 115 4.62 -0.45 8.41
#